data_AF-A0A8S9YBZ3-F1
#
_entry.id   AF-A0A8S9YBZ3-F1
#
_cell.length_a   1.000
_cell.length_b   1.000
_cell.length_c   1.000
_cell.angle_alpha   90.00
_cell.angle_beta   90.00
_cell.angle_gamma   90.00
#
_symmetry.space_group_name_H-M   'P 1'
#
loop_
_entity.id
_entity.type
_entity.pdbx_description
1 polymer ?
#
loop_
_entity_poly.entity_id
_entity_poly.type
_entity_poly.pdbx_seq_one_letter_code
_entity_poly.pdbx_strand_id
1 'polypeptide(L)'
;MGPYILSFLSEKAAKMFRSKGVRPTAPAPVIRVTLRQFFEKLELPAVHLERFFIRRQRPDESADSFLRDLRELASRVFKQLNPVECWQNICERFCMGLRNRGLRNKFIPKLEESLSIVLIEARGCEALEQLDEKRAAEESICLALSQHCLNPKPIHRPNRPAVPTREECWYCQHFGRRAQHFGHNPPIRHGRT
;
A
#
# COMPACT_ATOMS: atom_id res chain seq x y z
N MET A 1 -3.38 -34.72 36.36
CA MET A 1 -3.05 -33.29 36.16
C MET A 1 -3.73 -32.42 37.22
N GLY A 2 -3.55 -32.75 38.50
CA GLY A 2 -3.80 -31.81 39.61
C GLY A 2 -2.54 -30.99 39.90
N PRO A 3 -2.43 -30.39 41.09
CA PRO A 3 -2.02 -29.01 41.48
C PRO A 3 -0.97 -28.20 40.69
N TYR A 4 -0.30 -28.76 39.68
CA TYR A 4 0.79 -28.11 38.94
C TYR A 4 0.34 -27.01 37.98
N ILE A 5 -0.95 -26.88 37.67
CA ILE A 5 -1.38 -25.83 36.72
C ILE A 5 -1.06 -24.42 37.21
N LEU A 6 -1.12 -24.19 38.53
CA LEU A 6 -0.86 -22.87 39.10
C LEU A 6 0.60 -22.46 38.97
N SER A 7 1.56 -23.40 38.87
CA SER A 7 2.97 -23.07 38.68
C SER A 7 3.28 -22.59 37.26
N PHE A 8 2.39 -22.83 36.30
CA PHE A 8 2.52 -22.34 34.92
C PHE A 8 1.83 -20.99 34.70
N LEU A 9 1.12 -20.45 35.71
CA LEU A 9 0.40 -19.18 35.62
C LEU A 9 1.18 -18.08 36.33
N SER A 10 1.19 -16.88 35.74
CA SER A 10 1.63 -15.69 36.48
C SER A 10 0.73 -15.45 37.70
N GLU A 11 1.21 -14.73 38.71
CA GLU A 11 0.45 -14.45 39.93
C GLU A 11 -0.93 -13.84 39.63
N LYS A 12 -0.97 -12.90 38.67
CA LYS A 12 -2.22 -12.28 38.19
C LYS A 12 -3.16 -13.32 37.56
N ALA A 13 -2.65 -14.19 36.69
CA ALA A 13 -3.43 -15.23 36.05
C ALA A 13 -3.92 -16.30 37.06
N ALA A 14 -3.08 -16.67 38.04
CA ALA A 14 -3.44 -17.59 39.11
C ALA A 14 -4.55 -17.01 40.01
N LYS A 15 -4.50 -15.71 40.31
CA LYS A 15 -5.56 -15.00 41.04
C LYS A 15 -6.89 -15.03 40.28
N MET A 16 -6.87 -14.73 38.98
CA MET A 16 -8.05 -14.80 38.11
C MET A 16 -8.61 -16.22 38.00
N PHE A 17 -7.74 -17.22 37.86
CA PHE A 17 -8.15 -18.63 37.81
C PHE A 17 -8.88 -19.05 39.09
N ARG A 18 -8.35 -18.67 40.26
CA ARG A 18 -8.98 -18.94 41.57
C ARG A 18 -10.32 -18.22 41.77
N SER A 19 -10.46 -16.97 41.30
CA SER A 19 -11.69 -16.19 41.49
C SER A 19 -12.91 -16.74 40.75
N LYS A 20 -12.73 -17.59 39.73
CA LYS A 20 -13.82 -18.30 39.05
C LYS A 20 -14.28 -19.58 39.75
N GLY A 21 -13.69 -19.93 40.90
CA GLY A 21 -14.12 -21.08 41.71
C GLY A 21 -13.71 -22.44 41.13
N VAL A 22 -12.86 -22.49 40.11
CA VAL A 22 -12.36 -23.75 39.54
C VAL A 22 -11.20 -24.23 40.39
N ARG A 23 -11.38 -25.41 41.00
CA ARG A 23 -10.32 -26.04 41.79
C ARG A 23 -9.16 -26.45 40.87
N PRO A 24 -7.88 -26.24 41.26
CA PRO A 24 -6.73 -26.74 40.50
C PRO A 24 -6.68 -28.26 40.32
N THR A 25 -7.50 -28.99 41.08
CA THR A 25 -7.70 -30.44 41.00
C THR A 25 -8.88 -30.84 40.11
N ALA A 26 -9.55 -29.87 39.46
CA ALA A 26 -10.63 -30.17 38.53
C ALA A 26 -10.13 -31.00 37.34
N PRO A 27 -11.01 -31.76 36.66
CA PRO A 27 -10.63 -32.51 35.48
C PRO A 27 -9.97 -31.64 34.41
N ALA A 28 -8.95 -32.17 33.73
CA ALA A 28 -8.20 -31.43 32.71
C ALA A 28 -9.06 -30.75 31.62
N PRO A 29 -10.19 -31.34 31.14
CA PRO A 29 -11.08 -30.66 30.21
C PRO A 29 -11.69 -29.38 30.79
N VAL A 30 -12.07 -29.40 32.07
CA VAL A 30 -12.65 -28.25 32.77
C VAL A 30 -11.61 -27.14 32.89
N ILE A 31 -10.41 -27.48 33.36
CA ILE A 31 -9.28 -26.53 33.47
C ILE A 31 -8.97 -25.91 32.10
N ARG A 32 -8.91 -26.73 31.03
CA ARG A 32 -8.59 -26.26 29.67
C ARG A 32 -9.65 -25.31 29.11
N VAL A 33 -10.93 -25.56 29.35
CA VAL A 33 -12.02 -24.65 28.95
C VAL A 33 -11.92 -23.33 29.71
N THR A 34 -11.69 -23.38 31.01
CA THR A 34 -11.52 -22.21 31.87
C THR A 34 -10.32 -21.36 31.43
N LEU A 35 -9.17 -21.99 31.14
CA LEU A 35 -7.98 -21.27 30.65
C LEU A 35 -8.23 -20.63 29.28
N ARG A 36 -8.93 -21.32 28.36
CA ARG A 36 -9.33 -20.70 27.08
C ARG A 36 -10.15 -19.44 27.30
N GLN A 37 -11.15 -19.47 28.18
CA GLN A 37 -11.93 -18.28 28.51
C GLN A 37 -11.09 -17.11 29.06
N PHE A 38 -9.94 -17.39 29.70
CA PHE A 38 -9.05 -16.35 30.24
C PHE A 38 -8.05 -15.80 29.23
N PHE A 39 -7.50 -16.67 28.38
CA PHE A 39 -6.37 -16.35 27.51
C PHE A 39 -6.76 -16.14 26.06
N GLU A 40 -7.79 -16.82 25.57
CA GLU A 40 -8.42 -16.39 24.32
C GLU A 40 -9.10 -15.07 24.64
N LYS A 41 -8.60 -13.99 24.02
CA LYS A 41 -9.42 -12.80 23.83
C LYS A 41 -10.62 -13.25 23.01
N LEU A 42 -11.66 -13.72 23.69
CA LEU A 42 -12.97 -13.90 23.11
C LEU A 42 -13.45 -12.50 22.75
N GLU A 43 -13.01 -12.03 21.59
CA GLU A 43 -13.61 -10.87 20.97
C GLU A 43 -15.10 -11.17 20.89
N LEU A 44 -15.88 -10.37 21.62
CA LEU A 44 -17.32 -10.57 21.69
C LEU A 44 -17.87 -10.55 20.25
N PRO A 45 -18.84 -11.41 19.91
CA PRO A 45 -19.47 -11.38 18.58
C PRO A 45 -19.90 -9.96 18.16
N ALA A 46 -20.33 -9.13 19.12
CA ALA A 46 -20.65 -7.73 18.93
C ALA A 46 -19.48 -6.89 18.36
N VAL A 47 -18.24 -7.15 18.78
CA VAL A 47 -17.04 -6.46 18.27
C VAL A 47 -16.80 -6.81 16.80
N HIS A 48 -16.99 -8.07 16.44
CA HIS A 48 -16.88 -8.48 15.04
C HIS A 48 -18.00 -7.91 14.18
N LEU A 49 -19.22 -7.86 14.70
CA LEU A 49 -20.39 -7.26 14.05
C LEU A 49 -20.16 -5.77 13.79
N GLU A 50 -19.69 -5.04 14.80
CA GLU A 50 -19.33 -3.63 14.67
C GLU A 50 -18.24 -3.44 13.61
N ARG A 51 -17.15 -4.21 13.69
CA ARG A 51 -16.06 -4.17 12.69
C ARG A 51 -16.57 -4.40 11.28
N PHE A 52 -17.49 -5.35 11.09
CA PHE A 52 -18.13 -5.59 9.80
C PHE A 52 -18.88 -4.35 9.30
N PHE A 53 -19.75 -3.76 10.13
CA PHE A 53 -20.57 -2.60 9.75
C PHE A 53 -19.82 -1.27 9.65
N ILE A 54 -18.63 -1.13 10.22
CA ILE A 54 -17.81 0.07 10.04
C ILE A 54 -16.76 -0.09 8.93
N ARG A 55 -16.48 -1.32 8.46
CA ARG A 55 -15.42 -1.59 7.49
C ARG A 55 -15.64 -0.85 6.16
N ARG A 56 -14.72 0.04 5.80
CA ARG A 56 -14.65 0.72 4.49
C ARG A 56 -13.34 0.33 3.80
N GLN A 57 -13.34 0.26 2.48
CA GLN A 57 -12.14 0.05 1.68
C GLN A 57 -11.11 1.15 1.97
N ARG A 58 -9.86 0.76 2.23
CA ARG A 58 -8.76 1.70 2.52
C ARG A 58 -8.16 2.27 1.22
N PRO A 59 -7.43 3.41 1.28
CA PRO A 59 -6.80 3.98 0.09
C PRO A 59 -5.76 3.07 -0.59
N ASP A 60 -5.05 2.26 0.18
CA ASP A 60 -4.01 1.33 -0.25
C ASP A 60 -4.53 -0.09 -0.51
N GLU A 61 -5.86 -0.28 -0.42
CA GLU A 61 -6.49 -1.58 -0.47
C GLU A 61 -7.27 -1.79 -1.77
N SER A 62 -7.03 -2.93 -2.43
CA SER A 62 -7.82 -3.35 -3.59
C SER A 62 -9.20 -3.86 -3.20
N ALA A 63 -10.14 -3.77 -4.15
CA ALA A 63 -11.51 -4.26 -3.99
C ALA A 63 -11.55 -5.75 -3.63
N ASP A 64 -10.64 -6.55 -4.19
CA ASP A 64 -10.50 -7.97 -3.86
C ASP A 64 -10.08 -8.22 -2.41
N SER A 65 -9.08 -7.48 -1.93
CA SER A 65 -8.63 -7.58 -0.54
C SER A 65 -9.75 -7.16 0.40
N PHE A 66 -10.43 -6.06 0.09
CA PHE A 66 -11.56 -5.57 0.87
C PHE A 66 -12.69 -6.61 0.95
N LEU A 67 -13.06 -7.22 -0.19
CA LEU A 67 -14.09 -8.27 -0.21
C LEU A 67 -13.67 -9.52 0.58
N ARG A 68 -12.41 -9.93 0.47
CA ARG A 68 -11.86 -11.06 1.23
C ARG A 68 -11.99 -10.80 2.74
N ASP A 69 -11.59 -9.62 3.20
CA ASP A 69 -11.70 -9.22 4.61
C ASP A 69 -13.15 -9.21 5.09
N LEU A 70 -14.08 -8.72 4.26
CA LEU A 70 -15.51 -8.76 4.58
C LEU A 70 -16.03 -10.18 4.74
N ARG A 71 -15.63 -11.11 3.86
CA ARG A 71 -16.00 -12.53 3.97
C ARG A 71 -15.45 -13.15 5.25
N GLU A 72 -14.21 -12.81 5.63
CA GLU A 72 -13.63 -13.29 6.88
C GLU A 72 -14.43 -12.78 8.09
N LEU A 73 -14.74 -11.48 8.13
CA LEU A 73 -15.54 -10.89 9.21
C LEU A 73 -16.95 -11.51 9.26
N ALA A 74 -17.61 -11.65 8.11
CA ALA A 74 -18.91 -12.30 8.00
C ALA A 74 -18.89 -13.74 8.54
N SER A 75 -17.84 -14.51 8.24
CA SER A 75 -17.70 -15.89 8.74
C SER A 75 -17.61 -15.98 10.27
N ARG A 76 -17.18 -14.90 10.93
CA ARG A 76 -17.09 -14.82 12.40
C ARG A 76 -18.40 -14.39 13.03
N VAL A 77 -19.17 -13.54 12.35
CA VAL A 77 -20.39 -12.89 12.84
C VAL A 77 -21.65 -13.68 12.51
N PHE A 78 -21.77 -14.14 11.27
CA PHE A 78 -23.01 -14.70 10.71
C PHE A 78 -23.00 -16.24 10.66
N LYS A 79 -22.31 -16.88 11.61
CA LYS A 79 -22.17 -18.36 11.66
C LYS A 79 -23.50 -19.12 11.66
N GLN A 80 -24.57 -18.48 12.13
CA GLN A 80 -25.89 -19.06 12.28
C GLN A 80 -26.87 -18.61 11.19
N LEU A 81 -26.50 -17.64 10.34
CA LEU A 81 -27.34 -17.22 9.24
C LEU A 81 -27.26 -18.24 8.10
N ASN A 82 -28.33 -18.29 7.30
CA ASN A 82 -28.26 -19.07 6.08
C ASN A 82 -27.25 -18.42 5.10
N PRO A 83 -26.69 -19.19 4.15
CA PRO A 83 -25.68 -18.67 3.23
C PRO A 83 -26.16 -17.48 2.38
N VAL A 84 -27.45 -17.40 2.07
CA VAL A 84 -28.03 -16.32 1.24
C VAL A 84 -28.07 -15.00 2.01
N GLU A 85 -28.53 -15.01 3.26
CA GLU A 85 -28.56 -13.83 4.13
C GLU A 85 -27.14 -13.33 4.45
N CYS A 86 -26.22 -14.26 4.75
CA CYS A 86 -24.81 -13.93 4.95
C CYS A 86 -24.23 -13.26 3.69
N TRP A 87 -24.55 -13.79 2.51
CA TRP A 87 -24.13 -13.22 1.24
C TRP A 87 -24.71 -11.82 0.98
N GLN A 88 -26.00 -11.62 1.24
CA GLN A 88 -26.65 -10.30 1.11
C GLN A 88 -25.97 -9.25 2.00
N ASN A 89 -25.67 -9.59 3.26
CA ASN A 89 -24.95 -8.70 4.17
C ASN A 89 -23.56 -8.34 3.61
N ILE A 90 -22.84 -9.30 3.03
CA ILE A 90 -21.54 -9.06 2.40
C ILE A 90 -21.68 -8.12 1.20
N CYS A 91 -22.66 -8.36 0.32
CA CYS A 91 -22.92 -7.54 -0.85
C CYS A 91 -23.25 -6.09 -0.48
N GLU A 92 -24.18 -5.91 0.45
CA GLU A 92 -24.56 -4.60 0.97
C GLU A 92 -23.35 -3.86 1.54
N ARG A 93 -22.60 -4.56 2.39
CA ARG A 93 -21.43 -3.97 3.03
C ARG A 93 -20.33 -3.63 2.04
N PHE A 94 -20.12 -4.45 1.03
CA PHE A 94 -19.17 -4.19 -0.03
C PHE A 94 -19.55 -2.93 -0.82
N CYS A 95 -20.78 -2.87 -1.35
CA CYS A 95 -21.26 -1.73 -2.14
C CYS A 95 -21.20 -0.41 -1.35
N MET A 96 -21.63 -0.40 -0.08
CA MET A 96 -21.54 0.78 0.76
C MET A 96 -20.10 1.12 1.16
N GLY A 97 -19.22 0.13 1.23
CA GLY A 97 -17.88 0.25 1.75
C GLY A 97 -16.81 0.62 0.73
N LEU A 98 -17.10 0.53 -0.57
CA LEU A 98 -16.16 0.89 -1.64
C LEU A 98 -15.62 2.32 -1.50
N ARG A 99 -14.35 2.52 -1.85
CA ARG A 99 -13.71 3.85 -1.82
C ARG A 99 -14.26 4.78 -2.91
N ASN A 100 -14.45 4.23 -4.11
CA ASN A 100 -14.91 5.01 -5.26
C ASN A 100 -16.37 5.46 -5.06
N ARG A 101 -16.58 6.78 -4.97
CA ARG A 101 -17.91 7.36 -4.73
C ARG A 101 -18.88 7.11 -5.90
N GLY A 102 -18.38 7.06 -7.13
CA GLY A 102 -19.16 6.76 -8.32
C GLY A 102 -19.76 5.36 -8.24
N LEU A 103 -18.94 4.36 -7.92
CA LEU A 103 -19.39 2.99 -7.73
C LEU A 103 -20.38 2.87 -6.57
N ARG A 104 -20.10 3.48 -5.41
CA ARG A 104 -21.06 3.50 -4.28
C ARG A 104 -22.42 4.02 -4.73
N ASN A 105 -22.46 5.18 -5.37
CA ASN A 105 -23.72 5.80 -5.80
C ASN A 105 -24.45 4.97 -6.87
N LYS A 106 -23.72 4.22 -7.69
CA LYS A 106 -24.28 3.34 -8.72
C LYS A 106 -24.94 2.10 -8.11
N PHE A 107 -24.27 1.47 -7.14
CA PHE A 107 -24.66 0.14 -6.65
C PHE A 107 -25.47 0.15 -5.35
N ILE A 108 -25.38 1.19 -4.51
CA ILE A 108 -26.24 1.31 -3.33
C ILE A 108 -27.74 1.25 -3.69
N PRO A 109 -28.23 1.92 -4.76
CA PRO A 109 -29.63 1.81 -5.18
C PRO A 109 -29.99 0.48 -5.84
N LYS A 110 -28.98 -0.33 -6.21
CA LYS A 110 -29.14 -1.55 -7.02
C LYS A 110 -28.49 -2.76 -6.36
N LEU A 111 -28.90 -3.02 -5.12
CA LEU A 111 -28.34 -4.10 -4.32
C LEU A 111 -28.64 -5.51 -4.89
N GLU A 112 -29.56 -5.61 -5.83
CA GLU A 112 -29.89 -6.84 -6.57
C GLU A 112 -28.83 -7.20 -7.63
N GLU A 113 -27.95 -6.28 -8.02
CA GLU A 113 -26.88 -6.57 -8.98
C GLU A 113 -25.85 -7.54 -8.36
N SER A 114 -25.41 -8.52 -9.15
CA SER A 114 -24.45 -9.53 -8.70
C SER A 114 -23.15 -8.88 -8.23
N LEU A 115 -22.66 -9.28 -7.07
CA LEU A 115 -21.36 -8.84 -6.52
C LEU A 115 -20.20 -9.02 -7.52
N SER A 116 -20.29 -10.01 -8.41
CA SER A 116 -19.29 -10.21 -9.47
C SER A 116 -19.20 -9.01 -10.42
N ILE A 117 -20.33 -8.40 -10.77
CA ILE A 117 -20.39 -7.22 -11.63
C ILE A 117 -19.76 -6.03 -10.90
N VAL A 118 -20.16 -5.81 -9.64
CA VAL A 118 -19.62 -4.73 -8.79
C VAL A 118 -18.10 -4.85 -8.66
N LEU A 119 -17.61 -6.06 -8.43
CA LEU A 119 -16.17 -6.33 -8.28
C LEU A 119 -15.39 -6.09 -9.57
N ILE A 120 -15.94 -6.48 -10.73
CA ILE A 120 -15.30 -6.21 -12.04
C ILE A 120 -15.17 -4.71 -12.27
N GLU A 121 -16.22 -3.94 -12.00
CA GLU A 121 -16.17 -2.48 -12.16
C GLU A 121 -15.22 -1.81 -11.16
N ALA A 122 -15.19 -2.29 -9.90
CA ALA A 122 -14.25 -1.81 -8.90
C ALA A 122 -12.79 -2.02 -9.33
N ARG A 123 -12.45 -3.20 -9.85
CA ARG A 123 -11.14 -3.48 -10.43
C ARG A 123 -10.83 -2.57 -11.62
N GLY A 124 -11.82 -2.31 -12.47
CA GLY A 124 -11.67 -1.40 -13.62
C GLY A 124 -11.34 0.03 -13.18
N CYS A 125 -12.04 0.56 -12.19
CA CYS A 125 -11.73 1.87 -11.62
C CYS A 125 -10.34 1.91 -10.99
N GLU A 126 -9.94 0.89 -10.23
CA GLU A 126 -8.61 0.80 -9.63
C GLU A 126 -7.50 0.77 -10.68
N ALA A 127 -7.71 0.05 -11.79
CA ALA A 127 -6.75 0.00 -12.90
C ALA A 127 -6.61 1.37 -13.60
N LEU A 128 -7.70 2.10 -13.77
CA LEU A 128 -7.67 3.46 -14.33
C LEU A 128 -6.94 4.43 -13.38
N GLU A 129 -7.25 4.37 -12.09
CA GLU A 129 -6.58 5.20 -11.07
C GLU A 129 -5.06 4.96 -11.07
N GLN A 130 -4.60 3.70 -11.17
CA GLN A 130 -3.17 3.38 -11.28
C GLN A 130 -2.52 3.92 -12.56
N LEU A 131 -3.23 3.91 -13.69
CA LEU A 131 -2.73 4.46 -14.95
C LEU A 131 -2.60 5.98 -14.87
N ASP A 132 -3.56 6.65 -14.24
CA ASP A 132 -3.53 8.11 -14.04
C ASP A 132 -2.40 8.52 -13.09
N GLU A 133 -2.22 7.78 -11.98
CA GLU A 133 -1.08 7.99 -11.06
C GLU A 133 0.27 7.83 -11.77
N LYS A 134 0.41 6.78 -12.61
CA LYS A 134 1.61 6.55 -13.39
C LYS A 134 1.87 7.69 -14.39
N ARG A 135 0.83 8.12 -15.10
CA ARG A 135 0.92 9.25 -16.04
C ARG A 135 1.33 10.53 -15.32
N ALA A 136 0.73 10.83 -14.18
CA ALA A 136 1.06 12.01 -13.39
C ALA A 136 2.53 11.97 -12.90
N ALA A 137 3.03 10.79 -12.52
CA ALA A 137 4.44 10.62 -12.17
C ALA A 137 5.37 10.86 -13.37
N GLU A 138 5.03 10.34 -14.55
CA GLU A 138 5.79 10.58 -15.79
C GLU A 138 5.80 12.06 -16.19
N GLU A 139 4.65 12.75 -16.11
CA GLU A 139 4.55 14.19 -16.36
C GLU A 139 5.38 15.00 -15.36
N SER A 140 5.37 14.63 -14.08
CA SER A 140 6.19 15.26 -13.05
C SER A 140 7.69 15.13 -13.35
N ILE A 141 8.14 13.97 -13.81
CA ILE A 141 9.52 13.73 -14.25
C ILE A 141 9.87 14.62 -15.46
N CYS A 142 9.00 14.64 -16.48
CA CYS A 142 9.19 15.48 -17.66
C CYS A 142 9.28 16.97 -17.32
N LEU A 143 8.46 17.46 -16.39
CA LEU A 143 8.51 18.83 -15.89
C LEU A 143 9.80 19.12 -15.14
N ALA A 144 10.24 18.22 -14.25
CA ALA A 144 11.49 18.37 -13.51
C ALA A 144 12.71 18.42 -14.45
N LEU A 145 12.76 17.55 -15.45
CA LEU A 145 13.81 17.55 -16.49
C LEU A 145 13.77 18.84 -17.31
N SER A 146 12.59 19.30 -17.70
CA SER A 146 12.42 20.54 -18.46
C SER A 146 12.88 21.77 -17.65
N GLN A 147 12.56 21.83 -16.36
CA GLN A 147 13.05 22.89 -15.47
C GLN A 147 14.58 22.87 -15.33
N HIS A 148 15.20 21.69 -15.29
CA HIS A 148 16.66 21.56 -15.29
C HIS A 148 17.30 22.01 -16.61
N CYS A 149 16.64 21.81 -17.75
CA CYS A 149 17.10 22.30 -19.06
C CYS A 149 16.93 23.81 -19.23
N LEU A 150 15.89 24.41 -18.64
CA LEU A 150 15.59 25.84 -18.72
C LEU A 150 16.37 26.68 -17.70
N ASN A 151 16.72 26.11 -16.56
CA ASN A 151 17.62 26.70 -15.57
C ASN A 151 18.82 25.77 -15.36
N PRO A 152 19.76 25.69 -16.33
CA PRO A 152 21.05 25.11 -16.03
C PRO A 152 21.63 25.95 -14.88
N LYS A 153 21.82 25.34 -13.69
CA LYS A 153 22.65 25.96 -12.65
C LYS A 153 23.90 26.46 -13.36
N PRO A 154 24.31 27.72 -13.19
CA PRO A 154 25.58 28.15 -13.72
C PRO A 154 26.60 27.22 -13.08
N ILE A 155 27.12 26.28 -13.87
CA ILE A 155 28.33 25.57 -13.51
C ILE A 155 29.28 26.71 -13.25
N HIS A 156 29.66 26.90 -11.99
CA HIS A 156 30.75 27.77 -11.62
C HIS A 156 31.91 27.29 -12.48
N ARG A 157 32.15 27.98 -13.60
CA ARG A 157 33.39 27.81 -14.34
C ARG A 157 34.44 28.21 -13.32
N PRO A 158 35.30 27.29 -12.85
CA PRO A 158 36.53 27.73 -12.24
C PRO A 158 37.15 28.65 -13.28
N ASN A 159 37.55 29.85 -12.86
CA ASN A 159 38.21 30.84 -13.69
C ASN A 159 39.02 30.13 -14.77
N ARG A 160 38.65 30.35 -16.05
CA ARG A 160 39.34 29.78 -17.20
C ARG A 160 40.85 29.87 -16.91
N PRO A 161 41.58 28.75 -16.84
CA PRO A 161 43.02 28.82 -17.03
C PRO A 161 43.24 29.49 -18.39
N ALA A 162 44.28 30.31 -18.50
CA ALA A 162 44.70 30.90 -19.75
C ALA A 162 44.57 29.87 -20.88
N VAL A 163 44.01 30.30 -22.03
CA VAL A 163 43.82 29.43 -23.21
C VAL A 163 45.10 28.62 -23.40
N PRO A 164 45.05 27.27 -23.31
CA PRO A 164 46.23 26.46 -23.52
C PRO A 164 46.79 26.82 -24.89
N THR A 165 48.09 27.09 -24.96
CA THR A 165 48.73 27.26 -26.26
C THR A 165 48.45 26.01 -27.09
N ARG A 166 48.48 26.12 -28.42
CA ARG A 166 48.20 25.00 -29.34
C ARG A 166 49.01 23.73 -29.00
N GLU A 167 50.14 23.91 -28.33
CA GLU A 167 51.09 22.90 -27.88
C GLU A 167 50.66 22.16 -26.61
N GLU A 168 49.72 22.68 -25.82
CA GLU A 168 49.28 22.07 -24.56
C GLU A 168 47.91 21.36 -24.66
N CYS A 169 47.17 21.58 -25.76
CA CYS A 169 45.88 20.94 -25.96
C CYS A 169 46.04 19.58 -26.63
N TRP A 170 45.83 18.49 -25.87
CA TRP A 170 45.87 17.11 -26.36
C TRP A 170 45.04 16.89 -27.64
N TYR A 171 43.85 17.48 -27.71
CA TYR A 171 42.97 17.37 -28.88
C TYR A 171 43.54 18.09 -30.11
N CYS A 172 44.14 19.27 -29.94
CA CYS A 172 44.79 20.00 -31.04
C CYS A 172 46.07 19.32 -31.53
N GLN A 173 46.83 18.68 -30.63
CA GLN A 173 47.99 17.87 -31.00
C GLN A 173 47.58 16.67 -31.86
N HIS A 174 46.50 15.99 -31.47
CA HIS A 174 46.06 14.77 -32.15
C HIS A 174 45.36 15.05 -33.49
N PHE A 175 44.51 16.07 -33.56
CA PHE A 175 43.65 16.33 -34.73
C PHE A 175 44.11 17.49 -35.61
N GLY A 176 45.12 18.25 -35.16
CA GLY A 176 45.72 19.35 -35.92
C GLY A 176 44.66 20.34 -36.44
N ARG A 177 44.65 20.60 -37.75
CA ARG A 177 43.71 21.55 -38.38
C ARG A 177 42.25 21.11 -38.31
N ARG A 178 41.96 19.80 -38.15
CA ARG A 178 40.57 19.29 -38.06
C ARG A 178 39.88 19.68 -36.76
N ALA A 179 40.64 20.07 -35.75
CA ALA A 179 40.10 20.56 -34.47
C ALA A 179 39.34 21.90 -34.61
N GLN A 180 39.44 22.59 -35.76
CA GLN A 180 38.63 23.78 -36.07
C GLN A 180 37.14 23.50 -36.12
N HIS A 181 36.74 22.32 -36.62
CA HIS A 181 35.33 21.97 -36.74
C HIS A 181 34.62 21.89 -35.37
N PHE A 182 35.40 21.61 -34.31
CA PHE A 182 34.94 21.54 -32.93
C PHE A 182 35.30 22.81 -32.12
N GLY A 183 35.73 23.89 -32.77
CA GLY A 183 35.94 25.20 -32.14
C GLY A 183 37.25 25.35 -31.34
N HIS A 184 38.19 24.40 -31.45
CA HIS A 184 39.43 24.44 -30.68
C HIS A 184 40.54 25.30 -31.30
N ASN A 185 40.48 25.57 -32.60
CA ASN A 185 41.49 26.35 -33.32
C ASN A 185 40.83 27.59 -33.97
N PRO A 186 41.53 28.75 -34.01
CA PRO A 186 41.03 29.91 -34.74
C PRO A 186 40.96 29.61 -36.24
N PRO A 187 40.01 30.21 -36.98
CA PRO A 187 39.89 30.01 -38.42
C PRO A 187 41.15 30.51 -39.14
N ILE A 188 41.66 29.72 -40.10
CA ILE A 188 42.83 30.11 -40.89
C ILE A 188 42.41 31.28 -41.78
N ARG A 189 42.96 32.48 -41.54
CA ARG A 189 42.82 33.58 -42.49
C ARG A 189 43.66 33.26 -43.72
N HIS A 190 43.00 32.99 -44.85
CA HIS A 190 43.67 32.96 -46.14
C HIS A 190 44.07 34.39 -46.50
N GLY A 191 45.36 34.68 -46.39
CA GLY A 191 45.95 35.90 -46.96
C GLY A 191 45.84 35.83 -48.47
N ARG A 192 45.30 36.88 -49.09
CA ARG A 192 45.38 37.10 -50.53
C ARG A 192 46.83 37.40 -50.89
N THR A 193 47.37 36.62 -51.81
CA THR A 193 48.44 37.00 -52.73
C THR A 193 48.02 36.53 -54.10
#